data_AF-A0A9D1Q5P1-F1
#
_entry.id   AF-A0A9D1Q5P1-F1
#
_cell.length_a   1.000
_cell.length_b   1.000
_cell.length_c   1.000
_cell.angle_alpha   90.00
_cell.angle_beta   90.00
_cell.angle_gamma   90.00
#
_symmetry.space_group_name_H-M   'P 1'
#
loop_
_entity.id
_entity.type
_entity.pdbx_description
1 polymer ?
#
loop_
_entity_poly.entity_id
_entity_poly.type
_entity_poly.pdbx_seq_one_letter_code
_entity_poly.pdbx_strand_id
1 'polypeptide(L)'
;MKYFGSLIALMSLLLAFNISVAAPNQGCQRKLANLEKQMEYAKQYNNTNRIRGLERAIANVKTYCGGGMNIDSTDEKSRNYYEAETKLEKSEEILEKIADAQKDLAKAEYKYEKAKYKGDFEDQLEAEYKMKEARMRIKMYEEFLESIQ
;
A
#
# COMPACT_ATOMS: atom_id res chain seq x y z
N MET A 1 21.32 55.61 -48.00
CA MET A 1 21.19 54.52 -49.00
C MET A 1 22.50 53.74 -49.03
N LYS A 2 22.39 52.40 -49.17
CA LYS A 2 23.46 51.39 -49.18
C LYS A 2 23.96 51.19 -47.75
N TYR A 3 23.55 50.17 -46.99
CA TYR A 3 23.57 48.75 -47.30
C TYR A 3 22.38 48.03 -46.62
N PHE A 4 21.27 47.89 -47.35
CA PHE A 4 20.25 46.90 -47.03
C PHE A 4 20.68 45.58 -47.69
N GLY A 5 20.71 44.49 -46.92
CA GLY A 5 20.68 43.13 -47.46
C GLY A 5 22.04 42.47 -47.67
N SER A 6 22.61 41.91 -46.62
CA SER A 6 23.27 40.62 -46.76
C SER A 6 23.41 39.93 -45.41
N LEU A 7 22.86 38.71 -45.35
CA LEU A 7 23.11 37.68 -44.34
C LEU A 7 22.54 37.88 -42.94
N ILE A 8 21.24 37.57 -42.85
CA ILE A 8 20.72 36.68 -41.81
C ILE A 8 21.59 35.40 -41.82
N ALA A 9 22.60 35.33 -40.96
CA ALA A 9 23.29 34.09 -40.60
C ALA A 9 24.14 34.35 -39.36
N LEU A 10 24.08 33.41 -38.41
CA LEU A 10 24.76 33.39 -37.10
C LEU A 10 24.00 34.07 -35.95
N MET A 11 22.69 33.84 -35.94
CA MET A 11 22.05 33.30 -34.73
C MET A 11 22.75 31.98 -34.37
N SER A 12 23.49 31.96 -33.27
CA SER A 12 24.09 30.83 -32.51
C SER A 12 25.41 31.36 -31.93
N LEU A 13 25.64 31.43 -30.63
CA LEU A 13 26.06 30.24 -29.90
C LEU A 13 25.98 30.50 -28.37
N LEU A 14 25.26 29.59 -27.71
CA LEU A 14 25.41 29.18 -26.31
C LEU A 14 24.86 30.12 -25.22
N LEU A 15 23.53 30.05 -25.10
CA LEU A 15 22.93 29.85 -23.78
C LEU A 15 23.69 28.73 -23.07
N ALA A 16 24.28 29.03 -21.92
CA ALA A 16 24.70 28.03 -20.96
C ALA A 16 23.44 27.29 -20.50
N PHE A 17 23.12 26.18 -21.18
CA PHE A 17 22.24 25.17 -20.65
C PHE A 17 22.91 24.66 -19.37
N ASN A 18 22.36 25.05 -18.22
CA ASN A 18 22.55 24.29 -16.99
C ASN A 18 21.91 22.92 -17.25
N ILE A 19 22.71 21.97 -17.74
CA ILE A 19 22.35 20.56 -17.68
C ILE A 19 22.34 20.22 -16.19
N SER A 20 21.18 20.38 -15.56
CA SER A 20 20.89 19.68 -14.31
C SER A 20 20.85 18.21 -14.70
N VAL A 21 22.00 17.54 -14.58
CA VAL A 21 22.04 16.09 -14.48
C VAL A 21 21.21 15.77 -13.25
N ALA A 22 19.95 15.38 -13.47
CA ALA A 22 19.13 14.82 -12.41
C ALA A 22 19.87 13.56 -11.95
N ALA A 23 20.58 13.68 -10.82
CA ALA A 23 21.22 12.54 -10.21
C ALA A 23 20.12 11.49 -9.97
N PRO A 24 20.31 10.22 -10.37
CA PRO A 24 19.29 9.17 -10.27
C PRO A 24 18.74 8.98 -8.84
N ASN A 25 19.44 9.52 -7.83
CA ASN A 25 19.10 9.42 -6.41
C ASN A 25 18.20 10.56 -5.86
N GLN A 26 17.98 11.67 -6.59
CA GLN A 26 17.17 12.79 -6.06
C GLN A 26 15.69 12.42 -5.86
N GLY A 27 15.12 11.60 -6.74
CA GLY A 27 13.73 11.15 -6.63
C GLY A 27 13.47 10.28 -5.41
N CYS A 28 14.40 9.36 -5.10
CA CYS A 28 14.27 8.48 -3.95
C CYS A 28 14.46 9.19 -2.62
N GLN A 29 15.41 10.11 -2.51
CA GLN A 29 15.62 10.88 -1.28
C GLN A 29 14.36 11.69 -0.95
N ARG A 30 13.74 12.32 -1.95
CA ARG A 30 12.45 13.00 -1.79
C ARG A 30 11.33 12.05 -1.39
N LYS A 31 11.25 10.87 -2.01
CA LYS A 31 10.25 9.84 -1.69
C LYS A 31 10.41 9.34 -0.25
N LEU A 32 11.63 9.06 0.17
CA LEU A 32 11.96 8.61 1.53
C LEU A 32 11.60 9.69 2.55
N ALA A 33 12.02 10.94 2.34
CA ALA A 33 11.70 12.06 3.22
C ALA A 33 10.18 12.28 3.37
N ASN A 34 9.41 12.13 2.27
CA ASN A 34 7.96 12.21 2.32
C ASN A 34 7.31 11.05 3.08
N LEU A 35 7.86 9.84 3.00
CA LEU A 35 7.38 8.69 3.75
C LEU A 35 7.70 8.82 5.24
N GLU A 36 8.89 9.31 5.59
CA GLU A 36 9.31 9.58 6.96
C GLU A 36 8.45 10.67 7.62
N LYS A 37 8.11 11.75 6.88
CA LYS A 37 7.16 12.76 7.37
C LYS A 37 5.77 12.18 7.64
N GLN A 38 5.29 11.30 6.77
CA GLN A 38 4.02 10.62 6.98
C GLN A 38 4.08 9.65 8.17
N MET A 39 5.24 9.05 8.42
CA MET A 39 5.48 8.17 9.56
C MET A 39 5.38 8.92 10.88
N GLU A 40 5.99 10.10 10.95
CA GLU A 40 5.89 10.99 12.11
C GLU A 40 4.43 11.34 12.42
N TYR A 41 3.67 11.73 11.40
CA TYR A 41 2.24 12.01 11.54
C TYR A 41 1.47 10.76 11.99
N ALA A 42 1.70 9.59 11.38
CA ALA A 42 1.02 8.36 11.76
C ALA A 42 1.30 7.95 13.22
N LYS A 43 2.53 8.13 13.70
CA LYS A 43 2.93 7.92 15.10
C LYS A 43 2.24 8.89 16.05
N GLN A 44 2.15 10.17 15.69
CA GLN A 44 1.48 11.19 16.51
C GLN A 44 0.02 10.82 16.82
N TYR A 45 -0.71 10.26 15.85
CA TYR A 45 -2.10 9.87 16.00
C TYR A 45 -2.30 8.38 16.36
N ASN A 46 -1.22 7.68 16.69
CA ASN A 46 -1.21 6.25 17.03
C ASN A 46 -1.97 5.37 16.00
N ASN A 47 -1.83 5.71 14.71
CA ASN A 47 -2.47 4.98 13.62
C ASN A 47 -1.63 3.78 13.23
N THR A 48 -1.73 2.70 14.01
CA THR A 48 -0.94 1.47 13.90
C THR A 48 -0.94 0.87 12.49
N ASN A 49 -2.08 0.89 11.81
CA ASN A 49 -2.21 0.35 10.45
C ASN A 49 -1.46 1.20 9.44
N ARG A 50 -1.54 2.54 9.58
CA ARG A 50 -0.76 3.46 8.74
C ARG A 50 0.74 3.36 8.99
N ILE A 51 1.14 3.21 10.25
CA ILE A 51 2.54 3.00 10.64
C ILE A 51 3.10 1.76 9.94
N ARG A 52 2.40 0.62 10.04
CA ARG A 52 2.83 -0.65 9.43
C ARG A 52 3.04 -0.54 7.91
N GLY A 53 2.10 0.10 7.20
CA GLY A 53 2.23 0.31 5.76
C GLY A 53 3.37 1.26 5.38
N LEU A 54 3.63 2.29 6.19
CA LEU A 54 4.74 3.22 5.97
C LEU A 54 6.11 2.60 6.27
N GLU A 55 6.23 1.71 7.26
CA GLU A 55 7.46 0.98 7.55
C GLU A 55 7.87 0.13 6.35
N ARG A 56 6.90 -0.60 5.77
CA ARG A 56 7.10 -1.38 4.55
C ARG A 56 7.51 -0.50 3.36
N ALA A 57 6.78 0.59 3.11
CA ALA A 57 7.12 1.52 2.02
C ALA A 57 8.53 2.14 2.16
N ILE A 58 8.94 2.47 3.40
CA ILE A 58 10.28 2.99 3.71
C ILE A 58 11.34 1.91 3.46
N ALA A 59 11.10 0.68 3.91
CA ALA A 59 12.00 -0.45 3.66
C ALA A 59 12.22 -0.65 2.15
N ASN A 60 11.16 -0.57 1.35
CA ASN A 60 11.25 -0.75 -0.10
C ASN A 60 12.04 0.36 -0.77
N VAL A 61 11.80 1.62 -0.39
CA VAL A 61 12.59 2.73 -0.94
C VAL A 61 14.06 2.61 -0.56
N LYS A 62 14.37 2.17 0.68
CA LYS A 62 15.76 1.96 1.14
C LYS A 62 16.43 0.79 0.41
N THR A 63 15.73 -0.32 0.21
CA THR A 63 16.26 -1.51 -0.47
C THR A 63 16.52 -1.26 -1.96
N TYR A 64 15.58 -0.62 -2.66
CA TYR A 64 15.64 -0.55 -4.13
C TYR A 64 16.33 0.69 -4.69
N CYS A 65 16.50 1.75 -3.89
CA CYS A 65 17.21 2.93 -4.39
C CYS A 65 18.76 2.83 -4.31
N GLY A 66 19.31 1.77 -3.70
CA GLY A 66 20.75 1.58 -3.49
C GLY A 66 21.55 0.95 -4.64
N GLY A 67 21.11 1.09 -5.91
CA GLY A 67 21.92 0.69 -7.07
C GLY A 67 21.86 -0.78 -7.49
N GLY A 68 20.72 -1.47 -7.36
CA GLY A 68 20.59 -2.87 -7.80
C GLY A 68 19.37 -3.20 -8.66
N MET A 69 18.37 -2.32 -8.75
CA MET A 69 17.18 -2.58 -9.55
C MET A 69 16.72 -1.28 -10.19
N ASN A 70 16.83 -1.20 -11.52
CA ASN A 70 16.21 -0.13 -12.27
C ASN A 70 14.70 -0.25 -12.06
N ILE A 71 14.11 0.73 -11.39
CA ILE A 71 12.67 0.77 -11.09
C ILE A 71 11.85 0.95 -12.40
N ASP A 72 12.52 1.27 -13.50
CA ASP A 72 11.99 1.41 -14.86
C ASP A 72 12.43 0.26 -15.80
N SER A 73 13.16 -0.75 -15.30
CA SER A 73 13.54 -1.88 -16.16
C SER A 73 12.37 -2.83 -16.33
N THR A 74 12.02 -3.09 -17.59
CA THR A 74 11.11 -4.15 -18.07
C THR A 74 11.54 -5.57 -17.66
N ASP A 75 12.66 -5.72 -16.94
CA ASP A 75 13.22 -6.99 -16.50
C ASP A 75 12.24 -7.78 -15.62
N GLU A 76 11.97 -9.00 -16.06
CA GLU A 76 11.01 -9.94 -15.48
C GLU A 76 11.25 -10.18 -13.98
N LYS A 77 12.52 -10.24 -13.55
CA LYS A 77 12.89 -10.47 -12.14
C LYS A 77 12.41 -9.34 -11.22
N SER A 78 12.47 -8.09 -11.70
CA SER A 78 11.98 -6.93 -10.96
C SER A 78 10.45 -7.01 -10.81
N ARG A 79 9.74 -7.28 -11.91
CA ARG A 79 8.27 -7.42 -11.92
C ARG A 79 7.78 -8.56 -11.02
N ASN A 80 8.40 -9.73 -11.09
CA ASN A 80 8.03 -10.90 -10.28
C ASN A 80 8.23 -10.63 -8.78
N TYR A 81 9.29 -9.91 -8.41
CA TYR A 81 9.52 -9.51 -7.03
C TYR A 81 8.40 -8.58 -6.52
N TYR A 82 8.07 -7.50 -7.25
CA TYR A 82 7.02 -6.57 -6.82
C TYR A 82 5.63 -7.21 -6.81
N GLU A 83 5.35 -8.11 -7.75
CA GLU A 83 4.11 -8.88 -7.75
C GLU A 83 4.03 -9.78 -6.51
N ALA A 84 5.10 -10.49 -6.17
CA ALA A 84 5.18 -11.32 -4.97
C ALA A 84 5.00 -10.49 -3.70
N GLU A 85 5.68 -9.35 -3.60
CA GLU A 85 5.55 -8.45 -2.45
C GLU A 85 4.14 -7.87 -2.32
N THR A 86 3.52 -7.48 -3.44
CA THR A 86 2.13 -6.99 -3.46
C THR A 86 1.14 -8.09 -3.04
N LYS A 87 1.38 -9.34 -3.47
CA LYS A 87 0.57 -10.50 -3.04
C LYS A 87 0.72 -10.71 -1.53
N LEU A 88 1.93 -10.68 -1.00
CA LEU A 88 2.19 -10.79 0.44
C LEU A 88 1.46 -9.71 1.23
N GLU A 89 1.53 -8.44 0.80
CA GLU A 89 0.82 -7.35 1.47
C GLU A 89 -0.69 -7.56 1.48
N LYS A 90 -1.27 -7.96 0.34
CA LYS A 90 -2.70 -8.26 0.25
C LYS A 90 -3.06 -9.44 1.15
N SER A 91 -2.23 -10.50 1.18
CA SER A 91 -2.45 -11.65 2.06
C SER A 91 -2.45 -11.24 3.53
N GLU A 92 -1.51 -10.39 3.98
CA GLU A 92 -1.49 -9.86 5.35
C GLU A 92 -2.78 -9.08 5.70
N GLU A 93 -3.26 -8.22 4.80
CA GLU A 93 -4.49 -7.46 5.00
C GLU A 93 -5.72 -8.38 5.11
N ILE A 94 -5.79 -9.41 4.28
CA ILE A 94 -6.89 -10.37 4.30
C ILE A 94 -6.86 -11.21 5.58
N LEU A 95 -5.68 -11.62 6.05
CA LEU A 95 -5.53 -12.32 7.31
C LEU A 95 -6.01 -11.48 8.51
N GLU A 96 -5.74 -10.17 8.51
CA GLU A 96 -6.28 -9.23 9.51
C GLU A 96 -7.82 -9.19 9.48
N LYS A 97 -8.40 -9.13 8.27
CA LYS A 97 -9.87 -9.17 8.08
C LYS A 97 -10.50 -10.50 8.53
N ILE A 98 -9.82 -11.62 8.30
CA ILE A 98 -10.26 -12.95 8.80
C ILE A 98 -10.25 -12.96 10.32
N ALA A 99 -9.17 -12.47 10.95
CA ALA A 99 -9.06 -12.42 12.41
C ALA A 99 -10.17 -11.55 13.05
N ASP A 100 -10.47 -10.39 12.46
CA ASP A 100 -11.57 -9.54 12.91
C ASP A 100 -12.94 -10.23 12.77
N ALA A 101 -13.19 -10.90 11.64
CA ALA A 101 -14.43 -11.64 11.44
C ALA A 101 -14.57 -12.84 12.40
N GLN A 102 -13.47 -13.53 12.73
CA GLN A 102 -13.44 -14.59 13.75
C GLN A 102 -13.75 -14.05 15.15
N LYS A 103 -13.26 -12.86 15.50
CA LYS A 103 -13.59 -12.18 16.76
C LYS A 103 -15.08 -11.82 16.83
N ASP A 104 -15.65 -11.34 15.74
CA ASP A 104 -17.09 -11.08 15.65
C ASP A 104 -17.92 -12.37 15.80
N LEU A 105 -17.48 -13.46 15.17
CA LEU A 105 -18.12 -14.77 15.29
C LEU A 105 -18.14 -15.26 16.75
N ALA A 106 -16.99 -15.23 17.43
CA ALA A 106 -16.88 -15.65 18.82
C ALA A 106 -17.77 -14.78 19.75
N LYS A 107 -17.85 -13.48 19.49
CA LYS A 107 -18.74 -12.57 20.23
C LYS A 107 -20.22 -12.89 20.00
N ALA A 108 -20.61 -13.26 18.78
CA ALA A 108 -21.97 -13.67 18.46
C ALA A 108 -22.33 -15.01 19.11
N GLU A 109 -21.43 -16.00 19.07
CA GLU A 109 -21.58 -17.29 19.75
C GLU A 109 -21.77 -17.13 21.27
N TYR A 110 -20.97 -16.26 21.91
CA TYR A 110 -21.14 -15.94 23.33
C TYR A 110 -22.52 -15.33 23.63
N LYS A 111 -22.99 -14.39 22.79
CA LYS A 111 -24.31 -13.77 22.96
C LYS A 111 -25.43 -14.80 22.80
N TYR A 112 -25.30 -15.70 21.82
CA TYR A 112 -26.25 -16.76 21.58
C TYR A 112 -26.42 -17.66 22.81
N GLU A 113 -25.32 -18.17 23.37
CA GLU A 113 -25.37 -19.02 24.56
C GLU A 113 -25.97 -18.29 25.78
N LYS A 114 -25.63 -17.00 25.94
CA LYS A 114 -26.23 -16.17 26.99
C LYS A 114 -27.74 -15.98 26.81
N ALA A 115 -28.20 -15.75 25.59
CA ALA A 115 -29.61 -15.59 25.26
C ALA A 115 -30.38 -16.90 25.43
N LYS A 116 -29.77 -18.02 25.03
CA LYS A 116 -30.27 -19.39 25.25
C LYS A 116 -30.48 -19.69 26.72
N TYR A 117 -29.50 -19.39 27.57
CA TYR A 117 -29.61 -19.55 29.02
C TYR A 117 -30.77 -18.74 29.63
N LYS A 118 -31.02 -17.54 29.09
CA LYS A 118 -32.11 -16.66 29.55
C LYS A 118 -33.49 -16.99 28.97
N GLY A 119 -33.56 -17.87 27.96
CA GLY A 119 -34.80 -18.09 27.20
C GLY A 119 -35.22 -16.89 26.34
N ASP A 120 -34.29 -16.00 26.00
CA ASP A 120 -34.56 -14.84 25.16
C ASP A 120 -34.44 -15.22 23.69
N PHE A 121 -35.57 -15.51 23.04
CA PHE A 121 -35.62 -15.99 21.67
C PHE A 121 -35.27 -14.93 20.63
N GLU A 122 -35.53 -13.66 20.92
CA GLU A 122 -35.23 -12.56 20.00
C GLU A 122 -33.71 -12.35 19.92
N ASP A 123 -33.05 -12.28 21.08
CA ASP A 123 -31.59 -12.19 21.16
C ASP A 123 -30.89 -13.43 20.56
N GLN A 124 -31.49 -14.62 20.70
CA GLN A 124 -31.00 -15.84 20.05
C GLN A 124 -30.98 -15.70 18.53
N LEU A 125 -32.10 -15.28 17.93
CA LEU A 125 -32.22 -15.11 16.48
C LEU A 125 -31.28 -14.04 15.95
N GLU A 126 -31.14 -12.91 16.66
CA GLU A 126 -30.20 -11.86 16.29
C GLU A 126 -28.75 -12.36 16.34
N ALA A 127 -28.39 -13.12 17.37
CA ALA A 127 -27.06 -13.71 17.48
C ALA A 127 -26.79 -14.73 16.37
N GLU A 128 -27.76 -15.58 16.01
CA GLU A 128 -27.65 -16.52 14.88
C GLU A 128 -27.43 -15.82 13.56
N TYR A 129 -28.15 -14.73 13.29
CA TYR A 129 -27.95 -13.92 12.10
C TYR A 129 -26.51 -13.37 12.03
N LYS A 130 -26.00 -12.82 13.14
CA LYS A 130 -24.63 -12.28 13.22
C LYS A 130 -23.56 -13.37 13.06
N MET A 131 -23.79 -14.56 13.60
CA MET A 131 -22.91 -15.71 13.35
C MET A 131 -22.87 -16.05 11.87
N LYS A 132 -24.02 -16.09 11.18
CA LYS A 132 -24.09 -16.39 9.74
C LYS A 132 -23.34 -15.34 8.91
N GLU A 133 -23.51 -14.06 9.23
CA GLU A 133 -22.79 -12.97 8.56
C GLU A 133 -21.27 -13.07 8.76
N ALA A 134 -20.81 -13.31 9.99
CA ALA A 134 -19.39 -13.48 10.29
C ALA A 134 -18.80 -14.69 9.56
N ARG A 135 -19.48 -15.84 9.56
CA ARG A 135 -19.04 -17.04 8.80
C ARG A 135 -18.95 -16.77 7.30
N MET A 136 -19.89 -16.01 6.74
CA MET A 136 -19.85 -15.63 5.32
C MET A 136 -18.65 -14.73 4.99
N ARG A 137 -18.36 -13.74 5.85
CA ARG A 137 -17.17 -12.89 5.70
C ARG A 137 -15.87 -13.70 5.76
N ILE A 138 -15.74 -14.59 6.74
CA ILE A 138 -14.58 -15.49 6.87
C ILE A 138 -14.39 -16.28 5.58
N LYS A 139 -15.44 -16.98 5.12
CA LYS A 139 -15.40 -17.78 3.89
C LYS A 139 -14.97 -16.95 2.67
N MET A 140 -15.58 -15.77 2.48
CA MET A 140 -15.25 -14.88 1.37
C MET A 140 -13.78 -14.44 1.40
N TYR A 141 -13.24 -14.13 2.59
CA TYR A 141 -11.85 -13.73 2.74
C TYR A 141 -10.88 -14.90 2.56
N GLU A 142 -11.21 -16.09 3.03
CA GLU A 142 -10.43 -17.31 2.78
C GLU A 142 -10.36 -17.63 1.29
N GLU A 143 -11.50 -17.62 0.58
CA GLU A 143 -11.54 -17.82 -0.87
C GLU A 143 -10.73 -16.74 -1.63
N PHE A 144 -10.80 -15.49 -1.17
CA PHE A 144 -10.00 -14.42 -1.77
C PHE A 144 -8.50 -14.60 -1.48
N LEU A 145 -8.12 -15.03 -0.28
CA LEU A 145 -6.74 -15.32 0.10
C LEU A 145 -6.16 -16.44 -0.77
N GLU A 146 -6.91 -17.52 -1.01
CA GLU A 146 -6.52 -18.61 -1.88
C GLU A 146 -6.34 -18.15 -3.34
N SER A 147 -7.18 -17.21 -3.80
CA SER A 147 -7.12 -16.69 -5.18
C SER A 147 -5.88 -15.83 -5.49
N ILE A 148 -5.22 -15.29 -4.46
CA ILE A 148 -4.05 -14.41 -4.61
C ILE A 148 -2.72 -15.09 -4.27
N GLN A 149 -2.75 -16.32 -3.75
CA GLN A 149 -1.58 -17.18 -3.54
C GLN A 149 -1.15 -17.81 -4.87
#